data_AF-A0A954UVN9-F1
#
_entry.id   AF-A0A954UVN9-F1
#
_cell.length_a   1.000
_cell.length_b   1.000
_cell.length_c   1.000
_cell.angle_alpha   90.00
_cell.angle_beta   90.00
_cell.angle_gamma   90.00
#
_symmetry.space_group_name_H-M   'P 1'
#
loop_
_entity.id
_entity.type
_entity.pdbx_description
1 polymer ?
#
loop_
_entity_poly.entity_id
_entity_poly.type
_entity_poly.pdbx_seq_one_letter_code
_entity_poly.pdbx_strand_id
1 'polypeptide(L)'
;MTVVDGVTIYDLGGRLIRETFGRQLSDSDALLVFILFHCYRIELSGPVLTDRPGVCWVAADTQRGVSESLASAWAGTEDPRANPYFWYHRWNGEWGSYSHAEQLSTTEAERLDQLRMQLERHPFVSRFEPED
;
A
#
# COMPACT_ATOMS: atom_id res chain seq x y z
N MET A 1 25.45 -15.91 -2.85
CA MET A 1 24.24 -16.02 -3.68
C MET A 1 23.09 -15.62 -2.79
N THR A 2 22.65 -14.37 -2.85
CA THR A 2 21.51 -13.90 -2.05
C THR A 2 20.28 -14.54 -2.65
N VAL A 3 19.58 -15.40 -1.90
CA VAL A 3 18.26 -15.88 -2.30
C VAL A 3 17.39 -14.64 -2.39
N VAL A 4 17.00 -14.26 -3.60
CA VAL A 4 16.00 -13.23 -3.77
C VAL A 4 14.70 -13.92 -3.38
N ASP A 5 14.24 -13.71 -2.14
CA ASP A 5 12.95 -14.23 -1.71
C ASP A 5 11.89 -13.76 -2.70
N GLY A 6 11.17 -14.74 -3.27
CA GLY A 6 10.12 -14.49 -4.26
C GLY A 6 9.03 -13.59 -3.69
N VAL A 7 8.49 -12.70 -4.52
CA VAL A 7 7.32 -11.89 -4.16
C VAL A 7 6.09 -12.68 -4.55
N THR A 8 5.19 -12.95 -3.61
CA THR A 8 3.85 -13.44 -3.94
C THR A 8 2.88 -12.27 -4.09
N ILE A 9 1.73 -12.50 -4.72
CA ILE A 9 0.71 -11.44 -4.82
C ILE A 9 0.27 -10.92 -3.44
N TYR A 10 0.22 -11.80 -2.44
CA TYR A 10 -0.22 -11.47 -1.07
C TYR A 10 0.84 -10.69 -0.28
N ASP A 11 2.13 -10.88 -0.61
CA ASP A 11 3.23 -10.18 0.06
C ASP A 11 3.60 -8.86 -0.61
N LEU A 12 3.13 -8.62 -1.85
CA LEU A 12 3.51 -7.47 -2.65
C LEU A 12 3.23 -6.15 -1.91
N GLY A 13 2.00 -5.95 -1.42
CA GLY A 13 1.61 -4.70 -0.76
C GLY A 13 2.48 -4.38 0.46
N GLY A 14 2.60 -5.33 1.38
CA GLY A 14 3.44 -5.18 2.56
C GLY A 14 4.91 -4.94 2.21
N ARG A 15 5.43 -5.61 1.17
CA ARG A 15 6.81 -5.42 0.72
C ARG A 15 7.04 -4.03 0.14
N LEU A 16 6.16 -3.55 -0.74
CA LEU A 16 6.22 -2.20 -1.31
C LEU A 16 6.22 -1.13 -0.21
N ILE A 17 5.34 -1.24 0.78
CA ILE A 17 5.24 -0.29 1.89
C ILE A 17 6.51 -0.32 2.75
N ARG A 18 6.99 -1.51 3.11
CA ARG A 18 8.22 -1.68 3.92
C ARG A 18 9.46 -1.15 3.25
N GLU A 19 9.66 -1.48 1.98
CA GLU A 19 10.87 -1.11 1.23
C GLU A 19 10.85 0.37 0.83
N THR A 20 9.67 0.97 0.61
CA THR A 20 9.54 2.39 0.22
C THR A 20 9.58 3.33 1.43
N PHE A 21 8.87 3.01 2.51
CA PHE A 21 8.66 3.93 3.64
C PHE A 21 9.22 3.42 4.97
N GLY A 22 9.28 2.09 5.15
CA GLY A 22 9.63 1.48 6.42
C GLY A 22 8.75 1.95 7.58
N ARG A 23 9.35 2.13 8.76
CA ARG A 23 8.65 2.58 9.98
C ARG A 23 8.46 4.11 10.08
N GLN A 24 8.89 4.86 9.07
CA GLN A 24 8.84 6.33 9.08
C GLN A 24 7.50 6.87 8.58
N LEU A 25 6.62 6.01 8.05
CA LEU A 25 5.31 6.39 7.56
C LEU A 25 4.46 6.94 8.71
N SER A 26 4.00 8.19 8.58
CA SER A 26 3.07 8.80 9.53
C SER A 26 1.68 8.16 9.40
N ASP A 27 0.84 8.27 10.42
CA ASP A 27 -0.51 7.70 10.37
C ASP A 27 -1.37 8.34 9.27
N SER A 28 -1.23 9.64 9.04
CA SER A 28 -1.90 10.35 7.95
C SER A 28 -1.42 9.88 6.58
N ASP A 29 -0.10 9.75 6.39
CA ASP A 29 0.44 9.22 5.12
C ASP A 29 0.04 7.75 4.92
N ALA A 30 -0.04 6.95 6.00
CA ALA A 30 -0.50 5.57 5.94
C ALA A 30 -1.95 5.46 5.45
N LEU A 31 -2.83 6.38 5.85
CA LEU A 31 -4.21 6.43 5.37
C LEU A 31 -4.32 6.90 3.92
N LEU A 32 -3.41 7.75 3.45
CA LEU A 32 -3.30 8.07 2.01
C LEU A 32 -2.75 6.89 1.20
N VAL A 33 -1.74 6.18 1.72
CA VAL A 33 -1.27 4.91 1.14
C VAL A 33 -2.38 3.87 1.12
N PHE A 34 -3.27 3.87 2.13
CA PHE A 34 -4.44 3.01 2.14
C PHE A 34 -5.30 3.24 0.88
N ILE A 35 -5.55 4.50 0.52
CA ILE A 35 -6.29 4.87 -0.71
C ILE A 35 -5.59 4.30 -1.94
N LEU A 36 -4.27 4.44 -2.05
CA LEU A 36 -3.52 3.93 -3.21
C LEU A 36 -3.68 2.41 -3.36
N PHE A 37 -3.56 1.64 -2.28
CA PHE A 37 -3.67 0.19 -2.39
C PHE A 37 -5.12 -0.31 -2.48
N HIS A 38 -6.10 0.49 -2.04
CA HIS A 38 -7.51 0.07 -2.00
C HIS A 38 -8.36 0.59 -3.17
N CYS A 39 -7.92 1.66 -3.84
CA CYS A 39 -8.67 2.30 -4.93
C CYS A 39 -7.87 2.37 -6.25
N TYR A 40 -6.63 1.88 -6.28
CA TYR A 40 -5.81 1.87 -7.49
C TYR A 40 -5.31 0.45 -7.74
N ARG A 41 -5.28 0.09 -9.02
CA ARG A 41 -4.54 -1.07 -9.51
C ARG A 41 -3.09 -0.71 -9.77
N ILE A 42 -2.22 -1.72 -9.67
CA ILE A 42 -0.77 -1.57 -9.79
C ILE A 42 -0.31 -2.28 -11.07
N GLU A 43 0.31 -1.53 -11.98
CA GLU A 43 1.06 -2.13 -13.08
C GLU A 43 2.46 -2.51 -12.59
N LEU A 44 2.86 -3.75 -12.86
CA LEU A 44 4.17 -4.27 -12.49
C LEU A 44 5.20 -3.99 -13.58
N SER A 45 6.44 -3.67 -13.20
CA SER A 45 7.54 -3.40 -14.15
C SER A 45 8.02 -4.63 -14.92
N GLY A 46 7.54 -5.84 -14.57
CA GLY A 46 7.95 -7.10 -15.16
C GLY A 46 7.36 -8.31 -14.42
N PRO A 47 7.89 -9.54 -14.63
CA PRO A 47 7.46 -10.74 -13.94
C PRO A 47 7.96 -10.74 -12.49
N VAL A 48 7.33 -9.90 -11.65
CA VAL A 48 7.68 -9.73 -10.23
C VAL A 48 7.15 -10.88 -9.39
N LEU A 49 5.94 -11.36 -9.70
CA LEU A 49 5.22 -12.34 -8.89
C LEU A 49 5.69 -13.77 -9.19
N THR A 50 6.23 -14.47 -8.20
CA THR A 50 6.71 -15.84 -8.37
C THR A 50 5.57 -16.87 -8.42
N ASP A 51 4.46 -16.59 -7.75
CA ASP A 51 3.26 -17.43 -7.76
C ASP A 51 2.37 -17.16 -8.99
N ARG A 52 2.60 -16.04 -9.70
CA ARG A 52 1.83 -15.60 -10.87
C ARG A 52 2.70 -14.90 -11.92
N PRO A 53 3.65 -15.60 -12.58
CA PRO A 53 4.70 -15.00 -13.41
C PRO A 53 4.23 -14.29 -14.69
N GLY A 54 2.94 -14.37 -15.06
CA GLY A 54 2.35 -13.68 -16.21
C GLY A 54 1.46 -12.49 -15.85
N VAL A 55 1.29 -12.17 -14.57
CA VAL A 55 0.48 -11.05 -14.13
C VAL A 55 1.28 -9.76 -14.25
N CYS A 56 0.77 -8.81 -15.05
CA CYS A 56 1.33 -7.46 -15.17
C CYS A 56 0.50 -6.41 -14.42
N TRP A 57 -0.71 -6.76 -13.99
CA TRP A 57 -1.62 -5.87 -13.27
C TRP A 57 -2.14 -6.57 -12.02
N VAL A 58 -1.98 -5.92 -10.87
CA VAL A 58 -2.58 -6.34 -9.60
C VAL A 58 -3.74 -5.40 -9.33
N ALA A 59 -4.94 -5.97 -9.17
CA ALA A 59 -6.14 -5.21 -8.82
C ALA A 59 -5.99 -4.51 -7.46
N ALA A 60 -6.85 -3.53 -7.19
CA ALA A 60 -6.86 -2.93 -5.86
C ALA A 60 -7.17 -4.00 -4.81
N ASP A 61 -6.49 -3.92 -3.67
CA ASP A 61 -6.64 -4.89 -2.60
C ASP A 61 -7.89 -4.56 -1.77
N THR A 62 -8.38 -5.52 -1.01
CA THR A 62 -9.45 -5.32 -0.03
C THR A 62 -8.98 -4.47 1.14
N GLN A 63 -9.89 -3.80 1.85
CA GLN A 63 -9.55 -3.04 3.07
C GLN A 63 -8.75 -3.88 4.08
N ARG A 64 -9.07 -5.16 4.18
CA ARG A 64 -8.36 -6.11 5.04
C ARG A 64 -6.93 -6.34 4.56
N GLY A 65 -6.73 -6.63 3.28
CA GLY A 65 -5.39 -6.87 2.71
C GLY A 65 -4.50 -5.62 2.78
N VAL A 66 -5.07 -4.43 2.56
CA VAL A 66 -4.35 -3.16 2.77
C VAL A 66 -3.96 -2.95 4.22
N SER A 67 -4.87 -3.24 5.16
CA SER A 67 -4.59 -3.14 6.59
C SER A 67 -3.47 -4.10 7.03
N GLU A 68 -3.47 -5.34 6.51
CA GLU A 68 -2.41 -6.33 6.73
C GLU A 68 -1.07 -5.85 6.12
N SER A 69 -1.11 -5.28 4.93
CA SER A 69 0.06 -4.71 4.24
C SER A 69 0.69 -3.54 5.02
N LEU A 70 -0.11 -2.58 5.49
CA LEU A 70 0.36 -1.47 6.32
C LEU A 70 0.94 -1.95 7.64
N ALA A 71 0.24 -2.86 8.34
CA ALA A 71 0.70 -3.40 9.61
C ALA A 71 2.08 -4.07 9.52
N SER A 72 2.38 -4.67 8.36
CA SER A 72 3.66 -5.31 8.11
C SER A 72 4.87 -4.37 8.27
N ALA A 73 4.70 -3.05 8.08
CA ALA A 73 5.79 -2.08 8.28
C ALA A 73 6.26 -1.98 9.73
N TRP A 74 5.40 -2.33 10.68
CA TRP A 74 5.71 -2.36 12.11
C TRP A 74 5.79 -3.79 12.67
N ALA A 75 5.81 -4.81 11.81
CA ALA A 75 5.90 -6.21 12.25
C ALA A 75 7.11 -6.44 13.19
N GLY A 76 6.89 -7.28 14.20
CA GLY A 76 7.90 -7.62 15.21
C GLY A 76 8.15 -6.51 16.25
N THR A 77 7.24 -5.54 16.39
CA THR A 77 7.30 -4.51 17.43
C THR A 77 6.06 -4.55 18.32
N GLU A 78 6.10 -3.86 19.45
CA GLU A 78 4.94 -3.63 20.33
C GLU A 78 4.11 -2.41 19.91
N ASP A 79 4.42 -1.79 18.76
CA ASP A 79 3.68 -0.63 18.25
C ASP A 79 2.25 -1.05 17.87
N PRO A 80 1.20 -0.34 18.31
CA PRO A 80 -0.18 -0.64 17.92
C PRO A 80 -0.39 -0.72 16.40
N ARG A 81 0.43 0.01 15.63
CA ARG A 81 0.44 0.00 14.16
C ARG A 81 0.82 -1.35 13.56
N ALA A 82 1.43 -2.25 14.33
CA ALA A 82 1.72 -3.62 13.90
C ALA A 82 0.46 -4.51 13.86
N ASN A 83 -0.68 -4.03 14.36
CA ASN A 83 -1.95 -4.74 14.32
C ASN A 83 -2.80 -4.27 13.11
N PRO A 84 -3.18 -5.15 12.17
CA PRO A 84 -4.04 -4.78 11.04
C PRO A 84 -5.36 -4.11 11.45
N TYR A 85 -5.94 -4.50 12.59
CA TYR A 85 -7.17 -3.89 13.09
C TYR A 85 -7.01 -2.41 13.41
N PHE A 86 -5.81 -1.95 13.79
CA PHE A 86 -5.53 -0.54 14.01
C PHE A 86 -5.84 0.29 12.75
N TRP A 87 -5.31 -0.14 11.60
CA TRP A 87 -5.50 0.53 10.32
C TRP A 87 -6.94 0.42 9.82
N TYR A 88 -7.53 -0.77 9.94
CA TYR A 88 -8.93 -0.99 9.55
C TYR A 88 -9.90 -0.06 10.33
N HIS A 89 -9.69 0.08 11.65
CA HIS A 89 -10.52 0.97 12.48
C HIS A 89 -10.26 2.44 12.24
N ARG A 90 -8.99 2.84 12.03
CA ARG A 90 -8.63 4.21 11.65
C ARG A 90 -9.30 4.63 10.35
N TRP A 91 -9.21 3.79 9.31
CA TRP A 91 -9.85 4.01 8.02
C TRP A 91 -11.37 4.13 8.15
N ASN A 92 -12.02 3.16 8.81
CA ASN A 92 -13.48 3.10 8.90
C ASN A 92 -14.13 3.96 9.99
N GLY A 93 -13.33 4.56 10.86
CA GLY A 93 -13.80 5.40 11.96
C GLY A 93 -13.35 6.84 11.77
N GLU A 94 -12.23 7.19 12.42
CA GLU A 94 -11.72 8.57 12.52
C GLU A 94 -11.46 9.22 11.17
N TRP A 95 -11.03 8.45 10.17
CA TRP A 95 -10.72 8.97 8.84
C TRP A 95 -11.93 9.15 7.92
N GLY A 96 -13.03 8.44 8.15
CA GLY A 96 -14.26 8.59 7.35
C GLY A 96 -14.31 7.82 6.02
N SER A 97 -13.48 6.79 5.84
CA SER A 97 -13.50 5.86 4.69
C SER A 97 -13.52 6.56 3.32
N TYR A 98 -14.35 6.05 2.39
CA TYR A 98 -14.53 6.59 1.04
C TYR A 98 -15.04 8.03 1.03
N SER A 99 -15.87 8.44 1.99
CA SER A 99 -16.40 9.81 2.01
C SER A 99 -15.29 10.84 2.15
N HIS A 100 -14.24 10.54 2.93
CA HIS A 100 -13.05 11.40 2.99
C HIS A 100 -12.16 11.23 1.75
N ALA A 101 -12.02 10.01 1.24
CA ALA A 101 -11.22 9.74 0.03
C ALA A 101 -11.72 10.49 -1.22
N GLU A 102 -13.04 10.68 -1.33
CA GLU A 102 -13.69 11.46 -2.40
C GLU A 102 -13.56 12.98 -2.20
N GLN A 103 -13.21 13.42 -0.98
CA GLN A 103 -13.21 14.82 -0.55
C GLN A 103 -11.85 15.26 -0.01
N LEU A 104 -10.76 14.65 -0.50
CA LEU A 104 -9.41 15.04 -0.11
C LEU A 104 -9.21 16.54 -0.34
N SER A 105 -8.65 17.21 0.67
CA SER A 105 -8.18 18.57 0.49
C SER A 105 -7.09 18.63 -0.58
N THR A 106 -6.84 19.82 -1.15
CA THR A 106 -5.77 20.01 -2.13
C THR A 106 -4.42 19.54 -1.60
N THR A 107 -4.11 19.83 -0.34
CA THR A 107 -2.87 19.38 0.31
C THR A 107 -2.77 17.86 0.42
N GLU A 108 -3.87 17.18 0.75
CA GLU A 108 -3.89 15.71 0.82
C GLU A 108 -3.78 15.07 -0.56
N ALA A 109 -4.42 15.64 -1.57
CA ALA A 109 -4.30 15.17 -2.95
C ALA A 109 -2.87 15.32 -3.48
N GLU A 110 -2.21 16.46 -3.21
CA GLU A 110 -0.79 16.65 -3.52
C GLU A 110 0.10 15.66 -2.77
N ARG A 111 -0.21 15.39 -1.49
CA ARG A 111 0.53 14.43 -0.68
C ARG A 111 0.33 12.99 -1.17
N LEU A 112 -0.88 12.61 -1.54
CA LEU A 112 -1.22 11.32 -2.15
C LEU A 112 -0.40 11.11 -3.42
N ASP A 113 -0.30 12.14 -4.27
CA ASP A 113 0.49 12.09 -5.49
C ASP A 113 2.00 11.92 -5.21
N GLN A 114 2.53 12.62 -4.20
CA GLN A 114 3.92 12.43 -3.76
C GLN A 114 4.20 11.03 -3.23
N LEU A 115 3.26 10.42 -2.50
CA LEU A 115 3.37 9.05 -1.99
C LEU A 115 3.28 8.04 -3.14
N ARG A 116 2.38 8.27 -4.10
CA ARG A 116 2.28 7.50 -5.34
C ARG A 116 3.60 7.52 -6.11
N MET A 117 4.16 8.71 -6.37
CA MET A 117 5.45 8.85 -7.06
C MET A 117 6.62 8.16 -6.33
N GLN A 118 6.57 8.07 -4.99
CA GLN A 118 7.58 7.31 -4.23
C GLN A 118 7.42 5.80 -4.45
N LEU A 119 6.19 5.28 -4.42
CA LEU A 119 5.92 3.86 -4.70
C LEU A 119 6.24 3.48 -6.16
N GLU A 120 5.98 4.36 -7.12
CA GLU A 120 6.31 4.15 -8.54
C GLU A 120 7.81 4.14 -8.83
N ARG A 121 8.66 4.60 -7.90
CA ARG A 121 10.11 4.43 -8.00
C ARG A 121 10.57 3.05 -7.51
N HIS A 122 9.70 2.26 -6.90
CA HIS A 122 10.03 0.91 -6.48
C HIS A 122 10.29 0.03 -7.71
N PRO A 123 11.35 -0.81 -7.75
CA PRO A 123 11.69 -1.64 -8.91
C PRO A 123 10.61 -2.64 -9.38
N PHE A 124 9.51 -2.77 -8.65
CA PHE A 124 8.42 -3.68 -8.96
C PHE A 124 7.22 -2.98 -9.60
N VAL A 125 7.16 -1.65 -9.51
CA VAL A 125 5.99 -0.87 -9.92
C VAL A 125 6.33 -0.07 -11.15
N SER A 126 5.52 -0.23 -12.20
CA SER A 126 5.51 0.64 -13.37
C SER A 126 4.71 1.91 -13.06
N ARG A 127 3.46 1.75 -12.61
CA ARG A 127 2.56 2.85 -12.22
C ARG A 127 1.36 2.38 -11.42
N PHE A 128 0.71 3.31 -10.73
CA PHE A 128 -0.62 3.14 -10.16
C PHE A 128 -1.67 3.79 -11.06
N GLU A 129 -2.81 3.13 -11.24
CA GLU A 129 -3.97 3.68 -11.95
C GLU A 129 -5.24 3.52 -11.11
N PRO A 130 -6.13 4.53 -11.04
CA PRO A 130 -7.42 4.36 -10.39
C PRO A 130 -8.17 3.13 -10.92
N GLU A 131 -8.79 2.37 -10.01
CA GLU A 131 -9.64 1.23 -10.34
C GLU A 131 -11.12 1.67 -10.23
N ASP A 132 -11.86 1.54 -11.33
CA ASP A 132 -13.27 1.97 -11.49
C ASP A 132 -14.26 1.13 -10.68
#